data_AF-A0A398CTD2-F1
#
_entry.id   AF-A0A398CTD2-F1
#
_cell.length_a   1.000
_cell.length_b   1.000
_cell.length_c   1.000
_cell.angle_alpha   90.00
_cell.angle_beta   90.00
_cell.angle_gamma   90.00
#
_symmetry.space_group_name_H-M   'P 1'
#
loop_
_entity.id
_entity.type
_entity.pdbx_description
1 polymer ?
#
loop_
_entity_poly.entity_id
_entity_poly.type
_entity_poly.pdbx_seq_one_letter_code
_entity_poly.pdbx_strand_id
1 'polypeptide(L)'
;MERRLVPVDDSRERTIGLGRADRDGGSGNSSAACDIQTWTAMLAGGRRPAAFASVGRLKAEEEALAIMERRIPAARLIWRISSDQTAIGSSSIH
;
A
#
# COMPACT_ATOMS: atom_id res chain seq x y z
N MET A 1 11.59 -43.84 26.39
CA MET A 1 11.24 -42.48 25.92
C MET A 1 10.34 -42.65 24.70
N GLU A 2 9.03 -42.75 24.91
CA GLU A 2 8.04 -42.92 23.84
C GLU A 2 7.21 -41.64 23.75
N ARG A 3 7.33 -40.88 22.65
CA ARG A 3 6.49 -39.71 22.39
C ARG A 3 5.23 -40.18 21.69
N ARG A 4 4.13 -40.29 22.44
CA ARG A 4 2.78 -40.44 21.92
C ARG A 4 2.37 -39.12 21.25
N LEU A 5 2.19 -39.14 19.94
CA LEU A 5 1.62 -38.02 19.18
C LEU A 5 0.13 -37.91 19.50
N VAL A 6 -0.29 -36.75 19.97
CA VAL A 6 -1.70 -36.38 20.13
C VAL A 6 -2.22 -35.91 18.78
N PRO A 7 -3.38 -36.39 18.28
CA PRO A 7 -4.04 -35.76 17.15
C PRO A 7 -4.83 -34.54 17.65
N VAL A 8 -4.42 -33.34 17.21
CA VAL A 8 -5.28 -32.15 17.20
C VAL A 8 -5.87 -32.07 15.81
N ASP A 9 -7.06 -32.65 15.66
CA ASP A 9 -8.02 -32.21 14.66
C ASP A 9 -9.03 -31.34 15.43
N ASP A 10 -9.19 -30.09 15.01
CA ASP A 10 -10.50 -29.49 14.77
C ASP A 10 -10.37 -27.97 14.57
N SER A 11 -11.20 -27.49 13.63
CA SER A 11 -11.71 -26.13 13.57
C SER A 11 -10.90 -25.02 12.86
N ARG A 12 -11.39 -24.75 11.64
CA ARG A 12 -11.75 -23.42 11.13
C ARG A 12 -10.65 -22.57 10.51
N GLU A 13 -10.02 -23.09 9.46
CA GLU A 13 -9.62 -22.19 8.37
C GLU A 13 -10.84 -21.95 7.48
N ARG A 14 -11.61 -20.95 7.92
CA ARG A 14 -12.71 -20.33 7.20
C ARG A 14 -12.16 -19.84 5.87
N THR A 15 -12.36 -20.63 4.81
CA THR A 15 -12.11 -20.21 3.43
C THR A 15 -12.89 -18.92 3.21
N ILE A 16 -12.19 -17.78 3.27
CA ILE A 16 -12.76 -16.52 2.85
C ILE A 16 -12.82 -16.63 1.34
N GLY A 17 -13.94 -17.15 0.84
CA GLY A 17 -14.31 -17.09 -0.55
C GLY A 17 -14.38 -15.63 -0.95
N LEU A 18 -13.24 -15.06 -1.34
CA LEU A 18 -13.17 -13.83 -2.11
C LEU A 18 -13.55 -14.18 -3.55
N GLY A 19 -14.82 -14.57 -3.72
CA GLY A 19 -15.52 -14.35 -4.97
C GLY A 19 -15.65 -12.85 -5.15
N ARG A 20 -14.68 -12.23 -5.82
CA ARG A 20 -14.80 -10.86 -6.30
C ARG A 20 -14.54 -10.85 -7.80
N ALA A 21 -15.65 -11.08 -8.50
CA ALA A 21 -15.96 -10.57 -9.82
C ALA A 21 -14.76 -10.38 -10.77
N ASP A 22 -14.51 -11.42 -11.53
CA ASP A 22 -14.03 -11.29 -12.90
C ASP A 22 -15.09 -10.51 -13.72
N ARG A 23 -15.04 -9.18 -13.60
CA ARG A 23 -15.78 -8.22 -14.42
C ARG A 23 -14.99 -6.93 -14.45
N ASP A 24 -14.08 -6.80 -15.39
CA ASP A 24 -14.16 -5.72 -16.37
C ASP A 24 -13.14 -5.94 -17.50
N GLY A 25 -13.63 -5.78 -18.72
CA GLY A 25 -12.95 -5.35 -19.96
C GLY A 25 -11.49 -5.75 -20.18
N GLY A 26 -11.24 -6.43 -21.31
CA GLY A 26 -9.92 -6.84 -21.76
C GLY A 26 -8.87 -5.73 -21.62
N SER A 27 -7.98 -5.90 -20.65
CA SER A 27 -6.83 -5.03 -20.47
C SER A 27 -5.76 -5.52 -21.43
N GLY A 28 -5.71 -4.90 -22.61
CA GLY A 28 -4.43 -4.72 -23.28
C GLY A 28 -3.48 -4.13 -22.25
N ASN A 29 -2.30 -4.73 -22.15
CA ASN A 29 -1.40 -4.66 -21.01
C ASN A 29 -0.83 -3.24 -20.81
N SER A 30 -1.65 -2.31 -20.34
CA SER A 30 -1.31 -0.91 -20.15
C SER A 30 -0.11 -0.83 -19.19
N SER A 31 1.05 -0.44 -19.72
CA SER A 31 2.32 -0.53 -19.00
C SER A 31 2.79 0.81 -18.46
N ALA A 32 3.42 0.78 -17.29
CA ALA A 32 4.06 1.92 -16.67
C ALA A 32 5.41 1.51 -16.06
N ALA A 33 6.45 2.34 -16.27
CA ALA A 33 7.78 2.15 -15.75
C ALA A 33 8.28 3.44 -15.09
N CYS A 34 8.80 3.32 -13.87
CA CYS A 34 9.46 4.39 -13.13
C CYS A 34 10.46 3.80 -12.13
N ASP A 35 11.33 4.65 -11.57
CA ASP A 35 12.22 4.27 -10.49
C ASP A 35 11.46 4.20 -9.14
N ILE A 36 12.03 3.47 -8.17
CA ILE A 36 11.42 3.29 -6.85
C ILE A 36 11.22 4.63 -6.11
N GLN A 37 12.08 5.62 -6.32
CA GLN A 37 11.95 6.93 -5.66
C GLN A 37 10.75 7.69 -6.23
N THR A 38 10.54 7.63 -7.55
CA THR A 38 9.35 8.18 -8.22
C THR A 38 8.09 7.49 -7.71
N TRP A 39 8.12 6.16 -7.56
CA TRP A 39 7.01 5.39 -6.98
C TRP A 39 6.70 5.82 -5.54
N THR A 40 7.72 5.92 -4.67
CA THR A 40 7.57 6.38 -3.29
C THR A 40 7.05 7.81 -3.21
N ALA A 41 7.53 8.71 -4.09
CA ALA A 41 7.07 10.09 -4.13
C ALA A 41 5.58 10.20 -4.52
N MET A 42 5.07 9.29 -5.35
CA MET A 42 3.64 9.23 -5.66
C MET A 42 2.81 8.72 -4.47
N LEU A 43 3.22 7.61 -3.84
CA LEU A 43 2.43 6.96 -2.79
C LEU A 43 2.51 7.64 -1.42
N ALA A 44 3.70 8.08 -1.03
CA ALA A 44 3.96 8.67 0.29
C ALA A 44 4.14 10.19 0.23
N GLY A 45 4.72 10.69 -0.87
CA GLY A 45 4.92 12.13 -1.07
C GLY A 45 3.71 12.86 -1.65
N GLY A 46 2.66 12.14 -2.05
CA GLY A 46 1.42 12.72 -2.57
C GLY A 46 1.56 13.47 -3.90
N ARG A 47 2.63 13.16 -4.65
CA ARG A 47 2.89 13.78 -5.96
C ARG A 47 2.10 13.05 -7.04
N ARG A 48 1.56 13.81 -8.00
CA ARG A 48 0.72 13.28 -9.09
C ARG A 48 1.53 12.55 -10.16
N PRO A 49 1.08 11.39 -10.67
CA PRO A 49 1.69 10.67 -11.79
C PRO A 49 2.01 11.54 -13.02
N ALA A 50 1.08 12.40 -13.43
CA ALA A 50 1.22 13.29 -14.58
C ALA A 50 2.41 14.25 -14.44
N ALA A 51 2.73 14.67 -13.20
CA ALA A 51 3.89 15.51 -12.94
C ALA A 51 5.21 14.79 -13.23
N PHE A 52 5.28 13.47 -12.97
CA PHE A 52 6.47 12.67 -13.29
C PHE A 52 6.54 12.27 -14.76
N ALA A 53 5.40 12.05 -15.40
CA ALA A 53 5.35 11.79 -16.84
C ALA A 53 5.86 13.00 -17.63
N SER A 54 5.43 14.21 -17.25
CA SER A 54 5.85 15.45 -17.91
C SER A 54 7.36 15.71 -17.85
N VAL A 55 8.07 15.21 -16.83
CA VAL A 55 9.53 15.36 -16.68
C VAL A 55 10.30 14.09 -17.06
N GLY A 56 9.62 13.10 -17.68
CA GLY A 56 10.25 11.85 -18.15
C GLY A 56 10.64 10.85 -17.06
N ARG A 57 10.23 11.07 -15.81
CA ARG A 57 10.50 10.16 -14.68
C ARG A 57 9.50 9.01 -14.56
N LEU A 58 8.36 9.13 -15.23
CA LEU A 58 7.36 8.07 -15.39
C LEU A 58 7.12 7.88 -16.89
N LYS A 59 7.38 6.67 -17.40
CA LYS A 59 6.98 6.27 -18.75
C LYS A 59 5.72 5.44 -18.61
N ALA A 60 4.59 5.94 -19.09
CA ALA A 60 3.33 5.23 -19.02
C ALA A 60 2.53 5.51 -20.29
N GLU A 61 1.78 4.51 -20.74
CA GLU A 61 0.75 4.70 -21.76
C GLU A 61 -0.37 5.62 -21.22
N GLU A 62 -1.09 6.29 -22.11
CA GLU A 62 -2.13 7.27 -21.71
C GLU A 62 -3.20 6.62 -20.80
N GLU A 63 -3.60 5.39 -21.13
CA GLU A 63 -4.55 4.61 -20.33
C GLU A 63 -3.97 4.25 -18.95
N ALA A 64 -2.71 3.77 -18.90
CA ALA A 64 -2.02 3.47 -17.64
C ALA A 64 -1.91 4.72 -16.75
N LEU A 65 -1.57 5.87 -17.34
CA LEU A 65 -1.45 7.13 -16.63
C LEU A 65 -2.80 7.60 -16.07
N ALA A 66 -3.87 7.48 -16.86
CA ALA A 66 -5.22 7.82 -16.43
C ALA A 66 -5.71 6.91 -15.28
N ILE A 67 -5.39 5.62 -15.32
CA ILE A 67 -5.67 4.68 -14.22
C ILE A 67 -4.90 5.08 -12.96
N MET A 68 -3.59 5.35 -13.10
CA MET A 68 -2.74 5.77 -11.98
C MET A 68 -3.24 7.05 -11.31
N GLU A 69 -3.64 8.06 -12.09
CA GLU A 69 -4.17 9.34 -11.58
C GLU A 69 -5.47 9.17 -10.76
N ARG A 70 -6.30 8.20 -11.12
CA ARG A 70 -7.53 7.88 -10.40
C ARG A 70 -7.28 7.06 -9.14
N ARG A 71 -6.26 6.20 -9.15
CA ARG A 71 -5.97 5.23 -8.07
C ARG A 71 -5.04 5.78 -7.00
N ILE A 72 -4.08 6.61 -7.36
CA ILE A 72 -3.12 7.17 -6.41
C ILE A 72 -3.82 8.28 -5.63
N PRO A 73 -3.95 8.14 -4.29
CA PRO A 73 -4.63 9.12 -3.48
C PRO A 73 -3.88 10.45 -3.53
N ALA A 74 -4.61 11.55 -3.74
CA ALA A 74 -4.06 12.87 -3.45
C ALA A 74 -3.68 12.91 -1.97
N ALA A 75 -2.48 13.41 -1.65
CA ALA A 75 -1.93 13.39 -0.30
C ALA A 75 -2.97 13.80 0.74
N ARG A 76 -3.45 12.82 1.53
CA ARG A 76 -4.09 13.09 2.81
C ARG A 76 -2.95 13.23 3.80
N LEU A 77 -2.53 14.48 4.01
CA LEU A 77 -1.59 14.93 5.04
C LEU A 77 -1.67 14.01 6.27
N ILE A 78 -0.64 13.17 6.46
CA ILE A 78 -0.48 12.30 7.63
C ILE A 78 0.00 13.18 8.79
N TRP A 79 -0.86 14.09 9.25
CA TRP A 79 -0.63 14.91 10.44
C TRP A 79 -1.46 14.41 11.64
N ARG A 80 -1.73 13.11 11.68
CA ARG A 80 -2.40 12.49 12.83
C ARG A 80 -1.55 11.38 13.44
N ILE A 81 -0.26 11.66 13.62
CA ILE A 81 0.50 11.03 14.70
C ILE A 81 0.36 11.99 15.87
N SER A 82 -0.40 11.54 16.85
CA SER A 82 -0.76 12.25 18.07
C SER A 82 0.46 12.91 18.72
N SER A 83 0.37 14.20 19.01
CA SER A 83 1.30 14.94 19.88
C SER A 83 1.15 14.54 21.36
N ASP A 84 0.95 13.26 21.65
CA ASP A 84 0.95 12.75 23.03
C ASP A 84 2.36 12.27 23.37
N GLN A 85 3.29 13.22 23.44
CA GLN A 85 4.51 13.07 24.23
C GLN A 85 4.36 14.01 25.43
N THR A 86 3.42 13.69 26.30
CA THR A 86 3.34 14.32 27.61
C THR A 86 3.47 13.27 28.69
N ALA A 87 4.63 13.34 29.35
CA ALA A 87 4.83 12.98 30.75
C ALA A 87 4.75 11.49 31.12
N ILE A 88 5.87 10.77 30.95
CA ILE A 88 6.31 9.87 32.02
C ILE A 88 7.84 9.81 32.08
N GLY A 89 8.41 10.33 33.17
CA GLY A 89 9.67 9.81 33.70
C GLY A 89 10.92 10.70 33.66
N SER A 90 10.83 12.02 33.83
CA SER A 90 11.96 12.74 34.42
C SER A 90 11.80 12.72 35.95
N SER A 91 12.34 11.67 36.57
CA SER A 91 12.62 11.67 38.01
C SER A 91 14.08 11.30 38.19
N SER A 92 14.93 12.31 38.05
CA SER A 92 16.15 12.42 38.87
C SER A 92 15.78 13.23 40.12
N ILE A 93 16.61 13.11 41.17
CA ILE A 93 16.56 13.78 42.49
C ILE A 93 15.83 12.88 43.52
N HIS A 94 16.45 12.25 44.53
CA HIS A 94 17.71 12.43 45.27
C HIS A 94 18.27 11.06 45.67
#